data_AF-A0AAW2AJJ3-F1
#
_entry.id   AF-A0AAW2AJJ3-F1
#
_cell.length_a   1.000
_cell.length_b   1.000
_cell.length_c   1.000
_cell.angle_alpha   90.00
_cell.angle_beta   90.00
_cell.angle_gamma   90.00
#
_symmetry.space_group_name_H-M   'P 1'
#
loop_
_entity.id
_entity.type
_entity.pdbx_description
1 polymer ?
#
loop_
_entity_poly.entity_id
_entity_poly.type
_entity_poly.pdbx_seq_one_letter_code
_entity_poly.pdbx_strand_id
1 'polypeptide(L)'
;MNSTIWIVDSYEEALAKNIVIVCLALIINVINGMLVVTFFSSRMFSRDSRYILYIHLVINDMLMIFVSVTLYVLSYASPLVNASVCCILVVLGATTFMITPLNLAGMAIERFIAICKPLHHSQICTPQRTYIFLCLLWVLGAIPSLSDIIILFSMQPISSFRSLVLCYPFSLFPYKAHQDRTTASQVIYMSLVWIILIYTYCRVLFTARKAVSKGSANKARSTIMLHGVQLLLCMLSYIAPVLDMIVTPFFPFHRTKITFFNYLITNIIPRLLSPLIYGVRDQKFVKQMKEYFTCKVIIVRIVPSKF
;
A
#
# COMPACT_ATOMS: atom_id res chain seq x y z
N MET A 1 -38.46 -12.08 8.39
CA MET A 1 -38.01 -10.68 8.24
C MET A 1 -36.91 -10.42 9.27
N ASN A 2 -35.65 -10.65 8.93
CA ASN A 2 -34.52 -10.27 9.79
C ASN A 2 -34.20 -8.80 9.53
N SER A 3 -34.79 -7.92 10.34
CA SER A 3 -34.39 -6.52 10.43
C SER A 3 -32.94 -6.48 10.92
N THR A 4 -31.99 -6.36 9.99
CA THR A 4 -30.61 -6.03 10.30
C THR A 4 -30.64 -4.59 10.82
N ILE A 5 -30.69 -4.42 12.15
CA ILE A 5 -30.57 -3.12 12.78
C ILE A 5 -29.18 -2.60 12.40
N TRP A 6 -29.12 -1.61 11.52
CA TRP A 6 -27.90 -0.89 11.22
C TRP A 6 -27.56 -0.08 12.48
N ILE A 7 -26.75 -0.66 13.36
CA ILE A 7 -26.24 0.05 14.54
C ILE A 7 -25.27 1.12 14.00
N VAL A 8 -25.75 2.36 14.01
CA VAL A 8 -24.96 3.54 13.65
C VAL A 8 -24.14 3.94 14.87
N ASP A 9 -22.86 4.26 14.64
CA ASP A 9 -21.98 4.77 15.70
C ASP A 9 -22.58 6.04 16.33
N SER A 10 -22.38 6.23 17.64
CA SER A 10 -22.72 7.51 18.26
C SER A 10 -21.84 8.63 17.70
N TYR A 11 -22.30 9.88 17.79
CA TYR A 11 -21.55 11.04 17.29
C TYR A 11 -20.13 11.10 17.88
N GLU A 12 -19.99 10.88 19.19
CA GLU A 12 -18.69 10.83 19.89
C GLU A 12 -17.79 9.73 19.35
N GLU A 13 -18.33 8.52 19.11
CA GLU A 13 -17.57 7.40 18.57
C GLU A 13 -17.14 7.66 17.11
N ALA A 14 -18.03 8.20 16.29
CA ALA A 14 -17.72 8.60 14.91
C ALA A 14 -16.65 9.68 14.86
N LEU A 15 -16.76 10.71 15.70
CA LEU A 15 -15.80 11.80 15.79
C LEU A 15 -14.42 11.29 16.22
N ALA A 16 -14.36 10.48 17.28
CA ALA A 16 -13.11 9.89 17.76
C ALA A 16 -12.43 9.03 16.69
N LYS A 17 -13.18 8.16 16.01
CA LYS A 17 -12.65 7.32 14.91
C LYS A 17 -12.10 8.15 13.76
N ASN A 18 -12.81 9.21 13.34
CA ASN A 18 -12.36 10.10 12.28
C ASN A 18 -11.08 10.86 12.67
N ILE A 19 -11.02 11.40 13.89
CA ILE A 19 -9.81 12.08 14.40
C ILE A 19 -8.62 11.13 14.38
N VAL A 20 -8.78 9.90 14.89
CA VAL A 20 -7.71 8.90 14.92
C VAL A 20 -7.21 8.56 13.51
N ILE A 21 -8.11 8.26 12.57
CA ILE A 21 -7.74 7.91 11.19
C ILE A 21 -7.04 9.08 10.49
N VAL A 22 -7.57 10.30 10.61
CA VAL A 22 -6.98 11.49 9.98
C VAL A 22 -5.59 11.77 10.56
N CYS A 23 -5.43 11.73 11.88
CA CYS A 23 -4.14 11.93 12.54
C CYS A 23 -3.10 10.88 12.10
N LEU A 24 -3.47 9.60 12.10
CA LEU A 24 -2.58 8.51 11.65
C LEU A 24 -2.21 8.67 10.16
N ALA A 25 -3.18 9.02 9.33
CA ALA A 25 -2.95 9.25 7.91
C ALA A 25 -2.01 10.43 7.66
N LEU A 26 -2.16 11.53 8.40
CA LEU A 26 -1.25 12.68 8.32
C LEU A 26 0.17 12.27 8.72
N ILE A 27 0.34 11.56 9.84
CA ILE A 27 1.66 11.08 10.30
C ILE A 27 2.31 10.20 9.23
N ILE A 28 1.58 9.22 8.69
CA ILE A 28 2.12 8.31 7.67
C ILE A 28 2.48 9.08 6.40
N ASN A 29 1.62 9.99 5.93
CA ASN A 29 1.89 10.78 4.73
C ASN A 29 3.06 11.74 4.90
N VAL A 30 3.29 12.30 6.10
CA VAL A 30 4.48 13.11 6.39
C VAL A 30 5.74 12.26 6.32
N ILE A 31 5.75 11.08 6.96
CA ILE A 31 6.90 10.15 6.91
C ILE A 31 7.18 9.74 5.47
N ASN A 32 6.15 9.33 4.74
CA ASN A 32 6.27 8.91 3.34
C ASN A 32 6.70 10.06 2.43
N GLY A 33 6.18 11.27 2.66
CA GLY A 33 6.56 12.48 1.94
C GLY A 33 8.04 12.79 2.11
N MET A 34 8.59 12.69 3.33
CA MET A 34 10.03 12.84 3.55
C MET A 34 10.85 11.81 2.77
N LEU A 35 10.38 10.56 2.69
CA LEU A 35 11.04 9.53 1.88
C LEU A 35 11.00 9.89 0.39
N VAL A 36 9.85 10.29 -0.13
CA VAL A 36 9.66 10.71 -1.53
C VAL A 36 10.59 11.86 -1.89
N VAL A 37 10.63 12.91 -1.06
CA VAL A 37 11.54 14.06 -1.25
C VAL A 37 13.01 13.62 -1.23
N THR A 38 13.39 12.74 -0.31
CA THR A 38 14.77 12.20 -0.23
C THR A 38 15.15 11.41 -1.49
N PHE A 39 14.22 10.65 -2.07
CA PHE A 39 14.46 9.92 -3.31
C PHE A 39 14.71 10.87 -4.47
N PHE A 40 13.88 11.90 -4.63
CA PHE A 40 14.00 12.86 -5.73
C PHE A 40 15.17 13.84 -5.57
N SER A 41 15.69 14.05 -4.36
CA SER A 41 16.84 14.92 -4.13
C SER A 41 18.17 14.34 -4.63
N SER A 42 18.27 13.03 -4.86
CA SER A 42 19.50 12.37 -5.31
C SER A 42 19.29 11.47 -6.53
N ARG A 43 19.93 11.83 -7.65
CA ARG A 43 19.92 11.03 -8.89
C ARG A 43 20.49 9.62 -8.72
N MET A 44 21.25 9.36 -7.65
CA MET A 44 21.79 8.03 -7.37
C MET A 44 20.67 7.01 -7.17
N PHE A 45 19.58 7.38 -6.49
CA PHE A 45 18.49 6.46 -6.20
C PHE A 45 17.67 6.11 -7.43
N SER A 46 17.48 7.05 -8.36
CA SER A 46 16.75 6.82 -9.61
C SER A 46 17.49 5.93 -10.61
N ARG A 47 18.76 5.57 -10.35
CA ARG A 47 19.53 4.63 -11.18
C ARG A 47 19.42 3.17 -10.73
N ASP A 48 18.84 2.93 -9.55
CA ASP A 48 18.72 1.60 -8.98
C ASP A 48 17.24 1.20 -8.88
N SER A 49 16.89 0.15 -9.62
CA SER A 49 15.53 -0.40 -9.74
C SER A 49 14.88 -0.71 -8.40
N ARG A 50 15.65 -1.07 -7.38
CA ARG A 50 15.13 -1.31 -6.03
C ARG A 50 14.46 -0.07 -5.46
N TYR A 51 15.14 1.08 -5.53
CA TYR A 51 14.61 2.31 -4.97
C TYR A 51 13.45 2.85 -5.81
N ILE A 52 13.44 2.61 -7.12
CA ILE A 52 12.29 2.95 -7.99
C ILE A 52 11.04 2.16 -7.59
N LEU A 53 11.15 0.83 -7.42
CA LEU A 53 10.01 0.00 -6.98
C LEU A 53 9.52 0.39 -5.58
N TYR A 54 10.47 0.65 -4.68
CA TYR A 54 10.18 1.07 -3.31
C TYR A 54 9.48 2.43 -3.25
N ILE A 55 9.98 3.45 -3.95
CA ILE A 55 9.35 4.77 -3.91
C ILE A 55 7.98 4.75 -4.59
N HIS A 56 7.81 3.94 -5.63
CA HIS A 56 6.50 3.70 -6.23
C HIS A 56 5.52 3.07 -5.24
N LEU A 57 5.97 2.12 -4.41
CA LEU A 57 5.15 1.55 -3.34
C LEU A 57 4.72 2.64 -2.35
N VAL A 58 5.67 3.46 -1.88
CA VAL A 58 5.40 4.54 -0.93
C VAL A 58 4.39 5.55 -1.50
N ILE A 59 4.54 5.96 -2.76
CA ILE A 59 3.61 6.88 -3.44
C ILE A 59 2.22 6.24 -3.57
N ASN A 60 2.15 4.98 -3.98
CA ASN A 60 0.88 4.25 -4.08
C ASN A 60 0.18 4.12 -2.73
N ASP A 61 0.93 3.83 -1.65
CA ASP A 61 0.38 3.73 -0.30
C ASP A 61 -0.12 5.08 0.23
N MET A 62 0.58 6.19 -0.07
CA MET A 62 0.10 7.55 0.22
C MET A 62 -1.22 7.85 -0.49
N LEU A 63 -1.30 7.55 -1.78
CA LEU A 63 -2.51 7.76 -2.59
C LEU A 63 -3.68 6.93 -2.05
N MET A 64 -3.43 5.65 -1.72
CA MET A 64 -4.45 4.78 -1.16
C MET A 64 -4.94 5.26 0.22
N ILE A 65 -4.03 5.68 1.11
CA ILE A 65 -4.41 6.23 2.43
C ILE A 65 -5.24 7.49 2.25
N PHE A 66 -4.81 8.40 1.38
CA PHE A 66 -5.55 9.63 1.09
C PHE A 66 -6.98 9.35 0.63
N VAL A 67 -7.15 8.45 -0.34
CA VAL A 67 -8.46 8.05 -0.86
C VAL A 67 -9.29 7.36 0.22
N SER A 68 -8.69 6.43 0.97
CA SER A 68 -9.41 5.67 2.00
C SER A 68 -9.88 6.55 3.15
N VAL A 69 -9.07 7.52 3.58
CA VAL A 69 -9.44 8.49 4.63
C VAL A 69 -10.52 9.42 4.12
N THR A 70 -10.41 9.88 2.87
CA THR A 70 -11.45 10.71 2.23
C THR A 70 -12.79 9.98 2.19
N LEU A 71 -12.81 8.72 1.73
CA LEU A 71 -14.01 7.89 1.73
C LEU A 71 -14.57 7.67 3.14
N TYR A 72 -13.70 7.43 4.12
CA TYR A 72 -14.10 7.25 5.52
C TYR A 72 -14.75 8.52 6.09
N VAL A 73 -14.10 9.68 5.92
CA VAL A 73 -14.63 10.97 6.40
C VAL A 73 -15.94 11.31 5.70
N LEU A 74 -16.02 11.12 4.37
CA LEU A 74 -17.26 11.35 3.61
C LEU A 74 -18.41 10.49 4.13
N SER A 75 -18.14 9.24 4.53
CA SER A 75 -19.19 8.35 5.04
C SER A 75 -19.88 8.85 6.31
N TYR A 76 -19.20 9.68 7.12
CA TYR A 76 -19.76 10.29 8.34
C TYR A 76 -20.18 11.75 8.16
N ALA A 77 -19.41 12.56 7.42
CA ALA A 77 -19.61 14.01 7.32
C ALA A 77 -20.61 14.41 6.21
N SER A 78 -20.61 13.70 5.08
CA SER A 78 -21.49 13.98 3.95
C SER A 78 -21.77 12.68 3.20
N PRO A 79 -22.66 11.82 3.71
CA PRO A 79 -22.85 10.49 3.16
C PRO A 79 -23.39 10.52 1.73
N LEU A 80 -24.15 11.57 1.38
CA LEU A 80 -24.63 11.83 0.02
C LEU A 80 -23.59 12.61 -0.77
N VAL A 81 -22.99 11.94 -1.76
CA VAL A 81 -21.97 12.51 -2.65
C VAL A 81 -22.41 12.29 -4.08
N ASN A 82 -21.98 13.17 -4.99
CA ASN A 82 -22.20 12.96 -6.42
C ASN A 82 -21.61 11.60 -6.85
N ALA A 83 -22.42 10.79 -7.52
CA ALA A 83 -22.06 9.43 -7.93
C ALA A 83 -20.77 9.37 -8.76
N SER A 84 -20.51 10.39 -9.59
CA SER A 84 -19.25 10.49 -10.36
C SER A 84 -18.01 10.61 -9.46
N VAL A 85 -18.05 11.49 -8.44
CA VAL A 85 -16.95 11.68 -7.49
C VAL A 85 -16.74 10.41 -6.67
N CYS A 86 -17.82 9.79 -6.19
CA CYS A 86 -17.72 8.55 -5.45
C CYS A 86 -17.13 7.41 -6.31
N CYS A 87 -17.56 7.30 -7.57
CA CYS A 87 -17.04 6.31 -8.51
C CYS A 87 -15.53 6.47 -8.71
N ILE A 88 -15.05 7.71 -8.94
CA ILE A 88 -13.61 8.00 -9.09
C ILE A 88 -12.84 7.59 -7.83
N LEU A 89 -13.33 7.96 -6.64
CA LEU A 89 -12.66 7.62 -5.38
C LEU A 89 -12.61 6.10 -5.15
N VAL A 90 -13.72 5.39 -5.37
CA VAL A 90 -13.79 3.93 -5.19
C VAL A 90 -12.88 3.21 -6.19
N VAL A 91 -12.88 3.62 -7.45
CA VAL A 91 -12.03 3.04 -8.51
C VAL A 91 -10.55 3.28 -8.20
N LEU A 92 -10.19 4.49 -7.80
CA LEU A 92 -8.82 4.83 -7.44
C LEU A 92 -8.35 4.05 -6.20
N GLY A 93 -9.21 3.94 -5.19
CA GLY A 93 -8.94 3.14 -3.99
C GLY A 93 -8.77 1.65 -4.30
N ALA A 94 -9.64 1.07 -5.13
CA ALA A 94 -9.55 -0.33 -5.54
C ALA A 94 -8.29 -0.61 -6.39
N THR A 95 -7.98 0.28 -7.34
CA THR A 95 -6.79 0.16 -8.19
C THR A 95 -5.51 0.21 -7.37
N THR A 96 -5.38 1.22 -6.50
CA THR A 96 -4.19 1.38 -5.65
C THR A 96 -4.03 0.23 -4.64
N PHE A 97 -5.14 -0.31 -4.14
CA PHE A 97 -5.12 -1.52 -3.30
C PHE A 97 -4.54 -2.74 -4.04
N MET A 98 -4.93 -2.95 -5.30
CA MET A 98 -4.41 -4.04 -6.14
C MET A 98 -2.94 -3.85 -6.55
N ILE A 99 -2.48 -2.60 -6.69
CA ILE A 99 -1.09 -2.31 -7.07
C ILE A 99 -0.09 -2.67 -5.97
N THR A 100 -0.43 -2.45 -4.69
CA THR A 100 0.46 -2.74 -3.55
C THR A 100 1.03 -4.19 -3.57
N PRO A 101 0.23 -5.26 -3.64
CA PRO A 101 0.74 -6.65 -3.64
C PRO A 101 1.51 -6.99 -4.91
N LEU A 102 1.09 -6.47 -6.08
CA LEU A 102 1.79 -6.69 -7.34
C LEU A 102 3.18 -6.02 -7.34
N ASN A 103 3.27 -4.82 -6.76
CA ASN A 103 4.54 -4.14 -6.59
C ASN A 103 5.46 -4.91 -5.62
N LEU A 104 4.92 -5.46 -4.53
CA LEU A 104 5.65 -6.35 -3.62
C LEU A 104 6.18 -7.60 -4.33
N ALA A 105 5.38 -8.22 -5.19
CA ALA A 105 5.84 -9.33 -6.02
C ALA A 105 6.99 -8.90 -6.94
N GLY A 106 6.89 -7.71 -7.56
CA GLY A 106 7.97 -7.12 -8.36
C GLY A 106 9.26 -6.89 -7.56
N MET A 107 9.16 -6.33 -6.36
CA MET A 107 10.30 -6.17 -5.44
C MET A 107 10.93 -7.51 -5.04
N ALA A 108 10.12 -8.54 -4.79
CA ALA A 108 10.61 -9.87 -4.47
C ALA A 108 11.33 -10.52 -5.66
N ILE A 109 10.82 -10.35 -6.87
CA ILE A 109 11.46 -10.81 -8.11
C ILE A 109 12.80 -10.08 -8.32
N GLU A 110 12.85 -8.75 -8.15
CA GLU A 110 14.10 -7.97 -8.25
C GLU A 110 15.16 -8.50 -7.29
N ARG A 111 14.78 -8.73 -6.02
CA ARG A 111 15.68 -9.30 -5.00
C ARG A 111 16.13 -10.72 -5.35
N PHE A 112 15.22 -11.56 -5.83
CA PHE A 112 15.55 -12.90 -6.28
C PHE A 112 16.58 -12.88 -7.41
N ILE A 113 16.40 -12.03 -8.42
CA ILE A 113 17.36 -11.90 -9.53
C ILE A 113 18.70 -11.40 -9.01
N ALA A 114 18.72 -10.39 -8.12
CA ALA A 114 19.94 -9.84 -7.55
C ALA A 114 20.79 -10.90 -6.81
N ILE A 115 20.14 -11.80 -6.05
CA ILE A 115 20.82 -12.79 -5.21
C ILE A 115 21.13 -14.07 -5.99
N CYS A 116 20.15 -14.60 -6.74
CA CYS A 116 20.29 -15.89 -7.42
C CYS A 116 20.96 -15.79 -8.79
N LYS A 117 20.96 -14.60 -9.42
CA LYS A 117 21.54 -14.36 -10.74
C LYS A 117 22.28 -13.01 -10.82
N PRO A 118 23.29 -12.78 -9.96
CA PRO A 118 23.95 -11.47 -9.84
C PRO A 118 24.57 -10.96 -11.16
N LEU A 119 25.13 -11.85 -11.99
CA LEU A 119 25.74 -11.48 -13.28
C LEU A 119 24.72 -10.94 -14.31
N HIS A 120 23.45 -11.34 -14.20
CA HIS A 120 22.40 -10.88 -15.12
C HIS A 120 21.56 -9.75 -14.52
N HIS A 121 21.74 -9.42 -13.23
CA HIS A 121 20.92 -8.42 -12.56
C HIS A 121 21.03 -7.04 -13.21
N SER A 122 22.25 -6.60 -13.55
CA SER A 122 22.48 -5.31 -14.21
C SER A 122 21.88 -5.20 -15.61
N GLN A 123 21.65 -6.33 -16.29
CA GLN A 123 21.05 -6.38 -17.63
C GLN A 123 19.51 -6.50 -17.58
N ILE A 124 18.99 -7.22 -16.58
CA ILE A 124 17.55 -7.49 -16.43
C ILE A 124 16.84 -6.38 -15.66
N CYS A 125 17.41 -5.95 -14.53
CA CYS A 125 16.84 -4.96 -13.62
C CYS A 125 17.42 -3.56 -13.93
N THR A 126 17.09 -3.04 -15.11
CA THR A 126 17.44 -1.67 -15.49
C THR A 126 16.32 -0.69 -15.13
N PRO A 127 16.62 0.59 -14.85
CA PRO A 127 15.59 1.60 -14.55
C PRO A 127 14.49 1.69 -15.61
N GLN A 128 14.85 1.67 -16.89
CA GLN A 128 13.90 1.73 -18.00
C GLN A 128 12.91 0.56 -17.97
N ARG A 129 13.41 -0.67 -17.77
CA ARG A 129 12.55 -1.86 -17.64
C ARG A 129 11.69 -1.80 -16.38
N THR A 130 12.21 -1.23 -15.30
CA THR A 130 11.43 -1.01 -14.08
C THR A 130 10.29 -0.03 -14.31
N TYR A 131 10.50 1.09 -15.00
CA TYR A 131 9.40 2.01 -15.34
C TYR A 131 8.34 1.36 -16.23
N ILE A 132 8.76 0.57 -17.23
CA ILE A 132 7.82 -0.22 -18.05
C ILE A 132 7.01 -1.18 -17.18
N PHE A 133 7.68 -1.89 -16.26
CA PHE A 133 7.02 -2.77 -15.30
C PHE A 133 6.01 -2.02 -14.43
N LEU A 134 6.35 -0.82 -13.94
CA LEU A 134 5.43 0.01 -13.19
C LEU A 134 4.20 0.41 -14.02
N CYS A 135 4.36 0.77 -15.30
CA CYS A 135 3.22 1.02 -16.19
C CYS A 135 2.33 -0.21 -16.32
N LEU A 136 2.92 -1.41 -16.47
CA LEU A 136 2.16 -2.67 -16.51
C LEU A 136 1.41 -2.93 -15.20
N LEU A 137 2.01 -2.60 -14.04
CA LEU A 137 1.33 -2.71 -12.75
C LEU A 137 0.06 -1.85 -12.68
N TRP A 138 0.12 -0.62 -13.20
CA TRP A 138 -1.05 0.26 -13.25
C TRP A 138 -2.15 -0.31 -14.15
N VAL A 139 -1.77 -0.80 -15.33
CA VAL A 139 -2.73 -1.44 -16.25
C VAL A 139 -3.37 -2.64 -15.58
N LEU A 140 -2.58 -3.57 -15.03
CA LEU A 140 -3.06 -4.78 -14.36
C LEU A 140 -3.93 -4.46 -13.15
N GLY A 141 -3.52 -3.52 -12.32
CA GLY A 141 -4.27 -3.09 -11.14
C GLY A 141 -5.60 -2.42 -11.49
N ALA A 142 -5.68 -1.74 -12.63
CA ALA A 142 -6.89 -1.06 -13.09
C ALA A 142 -7.90 -2.00 -13.78
N ILE A 143 -7.49 -3.17 -14.28
CA ILE A 143 -8.37 -4.11 -15.02
C ILE A 143 -9.68 -4.42 -14.27
N PRO A 144 -9.66 -4.81 -12.97
CA PRO A 144 -10.90 -5.09 -12.24
C PRO A 144 -11.79 -3.86 -12.16
N SER A 145 -11.24 -2.70 -11.79
CA SER A 145 -12.01 -1.47 -11.64
C SER A 145 -12.53 -0.91 -12.96
N LEU A 146 -11.80 -1.06 -14.06
CA LEU A 146 -12.27 -0.69 -15.40
C LEU A 146 -13.42 -1.60 -15.86
N SER A 147 -13.34 -2.90 -15.55
CA SER A 147 -14.43 -3.85 -15.83
C SER A 147 -15.70 -3.44 -15.11
N ASP A 148 -15.58 -3.01 -13.85
CA ASP A 148 -16.70 -2.54 -13.04
C ASP A 148 -17.35 -1.28 -13.62
N ILE A 149 -16.52 -0.31 -14.05
CA ILE A 149 -17.00 0.91 -14.71
C ILE A 149 -17.75 0.58 -16.00
N ILE A 150 -17.21 -0.31 -16.84
CA ILE A 150 -17.84 -0.70 -18.12
C ILE A 150 -19.21 -1.33 -17.87
N ILE A 151 -19.31 -2.23 -16.88
CA ILE A 151 -20.59 -2.86 -16.50
C ILE A 151 -21.57 -1.80 -15.99
N LEU A 152 -21.12 -0.87 -15.16
CA LEU A 152 -21.96 0.20 -14.62
C LEU A 152 -22.52 1.09 -15.73
N PHE A 153 -21.70 1.52 -16.69
CA PHE A 153 -22.14 2.29 -17.85
C PHE A 153 -23.12 1.52 -18.74
N SER A 154 -22.98 0.19 -18.84
CA SER A 154 -23.90 -0.64 -19.62
C SER A 154 -25.25 -0.84 -18.94
N MET A 155 -25.31 -0.75 -17.61
CA MET A 155 -26.50 -1.10 -16.82
C MET A 155 -27.28 0.12 -16.33
N GLN A 156 -26.66 1.30 -16.25
CA GLN A 156 -27.30 2.52 -15.74
C GLN A 156 -27.26 3.67 -16.75
N PRO A 157 -28.33 4.50 -16.80
CA PRO A 157 -28.33 5.69 -17.63
C PRO A 157 -27.32 6.71 -17.12
N ILE A 158 -26.73 7.50 -18.04
CA ILE A 158 -25.72 8.52 -17.73
C ILE A 158 -26.23 9.56 -16.71
N SER A 159 -27.55 9.80 -16.66
CA SER A 159 -28.20 10.66 -15.67
C SER A 159 -27.99 10.20 -14.23
N SER A 160 -27.83 8.90 -13.99
CA SER A 160 -27.60 8.34 -12.66
C SER A 160 -26.25 8.78 -12.07
N PHE A 161 -25.25 9.09 -12.90
CA PHE A 161 -23.94 9.59 -12.45
C PHE A 161 -23.97 11.02 -11.93
N ARG A 162 -25.06 11.76 -12.17
CA ARG A 162 -25.29 13.11 -11.61
C ARG A 162 -26.08 13.09 -10.31
N SER A 163 -26.59 11.93 -9.90
CA SER A 163 -27.39 11.78 -8.69
C SER A 163 -26.52 11.77 -7.43
N LEU A 164 -27.14 12.11 -6.29
CA LEU A 164 -26.52 12.00 -4.98
C LEU A 164 -26.73 10.57 -4.46
N VAL A 165 -25.64 9.88 -4.15
CA VAL A 165 -25.66 8.49 -3.67
C VAL A 165 -24.86 8.36 -2.38
N LEU A 166 -25.22 7.35 -1.57
CA LEU A 166 -24.37 6.93 -0.45
C LEU A 166 -23.05 6.43 -1.01
N CYS A 167 -21.93 7.04 -0.59
CA CYS A 167 -20.63 6.69 -1.16
C CYS A 167 -20.05 5.40 -0.58
N TYR A 168 -20.67 4.28 -0.93
CA TYR A 168 -20.25 2.94 -0.59
C TYR A 168 -20.14 2.07 -1.85
N PRO A 169 -19.14 1.15 -1.92
CA PRO A 169 -19.00 0.23 -3.06
C PRO A 169 -20.29 -0.55 -3.35
N PHE A 170 -21.02 -0.97 -2.31
CA PHE A 170 -22.29 -1.69 -2.46
C PHE A 170 -23.41 -0.83 -3.06
N SER A 171 -23.41 0.48 -2.77
CA SER A 171 -24.42 1.41 -3.30
C SER A 171 -24.18 1.75 -4.77
N LEU A 172 -22.93 1.73 -5.22
CA LEU A 172 -22.58 1.90 -6.63
C LEU A 172 -22.74 0.61 -7.46
N PHE A 173 -22.44 -0.55 -6.85
CA PHE A 173 -22.50 -1.85 -7.50
C PHE A 173 -23.40 -2.82 -6.72
N PRO A 174 -24.73 -2.70 -6.85
CA PRO A 174 -25.69 -3.45 -6.01
C PRO A 174 -25.83 -4.93 -6.39
N TYR A 175 -25.31 -5.34 -7.56
CA TYR A 175 -25.49 -6.69 -8.07
C TYR A 175 -24.55 -7.69 -7.41
N LYS A 176 -25.09 -8.80 -6.88
CA LYS A 176 -24.29 -9.87 -6.28
C LYS A 176 -23.20 -10.42 -7.21
N ALA A 177 -23.49 -10.52 -8.51
CA ALA A 177 -22.52 -10.94 -9.52
C ALA A 177 -21.27 -10.05 -9.58
N HIS A 178 -21.38 -8.76 -9.23
CA HIS A 178 -20.23 -7.85 -9.12
C HIS A 178 -19.36 -8.18 -7.90
N GLN A 179 -19.97 -8.44 -6.74
CA GLN A 179 -19.24 -8.86 -5.54
C GLN A 179 -18.50 -10.18 -5.75
N ASP A 180 -19.16 -11.16 -6.39
CA ASP A 180 -18.56 -12.46 -6.68
C ASP A 180 -17.38 -12.32 -7.66
N ARG A 181 -17.52 -11.49 -8.72
CA ARG A 181 -16.41 -11.20 -9.65
C ARG A 181 -15.26 -10.46 -9.01
N THR A 182 -15.54 -9.44 -8.20
CA THR A 182 -14.53 -8.68 -7.48
C THR A 182 -13.75 -9.63 -6.57
N THR A 183 -14.46 -10.42 -5.77
CA THR A 183 -13.85 -11.42 -4.87
C THR A 183 -13.02 -12.43 -5.64
N ALA A 184 -13.54 -12.99 -6.74
CA ALA A 184 -12.80 -13.94 -7.58
C ALA A 184 -11.52 -13.32 -8.16
N SER A 185 -11.59 -12.09 -8.69
CA SER A 185 -10.43 -11.38 -9.22
C SER A 185 -9.36 -11.15 -8.15
N GLN A 186 -9.77 -10.73 -6.94
CA GLN A 186 -8.88 -10.53 -5.82
C GLN A 186 -8.21 -11.85 -5.40
N VAL A 187 -8.97 -12.94 -5.29
CA VAL A 187 -8.44 -14.26 -4.96
C VAL A 187 -7.40 -14.71 -5.99
N ILE A 188 -7.70 -14.58 -7.29
CA ILE A 188 -6.76 -14.98 -8.37
C ILE A 188 -5.46 -14.17 -8.30
N TYR A 189 -5.55 -12.84 -8.24
CA TYR A 189 -4.37 -11.97 -8.15
C TYR A 189 -3.53 -12.28 -6.91
N MET A 190 -4.20 -12.48 -5.78
CA MET A 190 -3.54 -12.80 -4.52
C MET A 190 -2.87 -14.17 -4.55
N SER A 191 -3.52 -15.21 -5.09
CA SER A 191 -2.91 -16.53 -5.26
C SER A 191 -1.66 -16.48 -6.13
N LEU A 192 -1.70 -15.72 -7.23
CA LEU A 192 -0.52 -15.54 -8.09
C LEU A 192 0.62 -14.84 -7.36
N VAL A 193 0.33 -13.75 -6.65
CA VAL A 193 1.31 -13.03 -5.83
C VAL A 193 1.91 -13.97 -4.78
N TRP A 194 1.09 -14.74 -4.07
CA TRP A 194 1.52 -15.76 -3.09
C TRP A 194 2.53 -16.75 -3.67
N ILE A 195 2.22 -17.33 -4.84
CA ILE A 195 3.08 -18.30 -5.50
C ILE A 195 4.44 -17.67 -5.83
N ILE A 196 4.44 -16.47 -6.42
CA ILE A 196 5.67 -15.75 -6.78
C ILE A 196 6.53 -15.49 -5.54
N LEU A 197 5.91 -15.07 -4.44
CA LEU A 197 6.62 -14.71 -3.22
C LEU A 197 7.21 -15.92 -2.50
N ILE A 198 6.42 -16.98 -2.32
CA ILE A 198 6.91 -18.23 -1.72
C ILE A 198 8.07 -18.77 -2.55
N TYR A 199 7.91 -18.81 -3.87
CA TYR A 199 8.94 -19.28 -4.78
C TYR A 199 10.24 -18.46 -4.67
N THR A 200 10.14 -17.14 -4.82
CA THR A 200 11.30 -16.24 -4.76
C THR A 200 11.99 -16.31 -3.41
N TYR A 201 11.23 -16.33 -2.31
CA TYR A 201 11.76 -16.43 -0.95
C TYR A 201 12.50 -17.76 -0.70
N CYS A 202 11.89 -18.90 -1.06
CA CYS A 202 12.52 -20.21 -0.94
C CYS A 202 13.84 -20.28 -1.71
N ARG A 203 13.87 -19.75 -2.94
CA ARG A 203 15.08 -19.73 -3.77
C ARG A 203 16.18 -18.84 -3.19
N VAL A 204 15.81 -17.66 -2.69
CA VAL A 204 16.73 -16.72 -2.05
C VAL A 204 17.33 -17.34 -0.79
N LEU A 205 16.51 -17.95 0.08
CA LEU A 205 16.98 -18.63 1.28
C LEU A 205 17.92 -19.79 0.97
N PHE A 206 17.58 -20.62 -0.02
CA PHE A 206 18.43 -21.75 -0.42
C PHE A 206 19.79 -21.27 -0.94
N THR A 207 19.79 -20.22 -1.76
CA THR A 207 21.04 -19.63 -2.29
C THR A 207 21.88 -19.00 -1.18
N ALA A 208 21.25 -18.28 -0.25
CA ALA A 208 21.92 -17.71 0.91
C ALA A 208 22.54 -18.80 1.81
N ARG A 209 21.82 -19.90 2.08
CA ARG A 209 22.35 -21.03 2.87
C ARG A 209 23.59 -21.67 2.22
N LYS A 210 23.57 -21.85 0.89
CA LYS A 210 24.72 -22.35 0.13
C LYS A 210 25.94 -21.41 0.15
N ALA A 211 25.72 -20.11 0.25
CA ALA A 211 26.81 -19.13 0.38
C ALA A 211 27.42 -19.16 1.79
N VAL A 212 26.59 -19.30 2.83
CA VAL A 212 27.02 -19.41 4.23
C VAL A 212 27.84 -20.67 4.48
N SER A 213 27.45 -21.81 3.89
CA SER A 213 28.24 -23.05 3.99
C SER A 213 29.63 -22.95 3.33
N LYS A 214 29.89 -21.91 2.53
CA LYS A 214 31.19 -21.61 1.91
C LYS A 214 31.97 -20.50 2.66
N GLY A 215 31.59 -20.18 3.90
CA GLY A 215 32.33 -19.27 4.77
C GLY A 215 31.97 -17.77 4.62
N SER A 216 30.91 -17.42 3.89
CA SER A 216 30.48 -16.03 3.73
C SER A 216 29.06 -15.76 4.26
N ALA A 217 28.98 -14.78 5.17
CA ALA A 217 27.88 -13.81 5.33
C ALA A 217 26.88 -13.94 6.51
N ASN A 218 27.13 -13.14 7.57
CA ASN A 218 26.11 -12.65 8.51
C ASN A 218 25.23 -11.51 7.93
N LYS A 219 25.66 -10.85 6.84
CA LYS A 219 25.01 -9.62 6.32
C LYS A 219 23.86 -9.88 5.32
N ALA A 220 23.82 -11.04 4.66
CA ALA A 220 22.79 -11.40 3.69
C ALA A 220 21.45 -11.82 4.34
N ARG A 221 21.51 -12.43 5.54
CA ARG A 221 20.34 -13.00 6.25
C ARG A 221 19.31 -11.95 6.69
N SER A 222 19.78 -10.77 7.09
CA SER A 222 18.95 -9.76 7.76
C SER A 222 18.10 -8.93 6.78
N THR A 223 18.51 -8.79 5.51
CA THR A 223 17.72 -8.09 4.47
C THR A 223 16.61 -8.98 3.92
N ILE A 224 16.83 -10.30 3.85
CA ILE A 224 15.88 -11.30 3.34
C ILE A 224 14.70 -11.50 4.32
N MET A 225 14.99 -11.51 5.63
CA MET A 225 13.96 -11.70 6.66
C MET A 225 12.93 -10.57 6.69
N LEU A 226 13.36 -9.33 6.41
CA LEU A 226 12.47 -8.17 6.38
C LEU A 226 11.56 -8.11 5.16
N HIS A 227 12.01 -8.59 3.99
CA HIS A 227 11.11 -8.77 2.85
C HIS A 227 9.98 -9.76 3.20
N GLY A 228 10.29 -10.82 3.97
CA GLY A 228 9.30 -11.77 4.48
C GLY A 228 8.35 -11.16 5.53
N VAL A 229 8.86 -10.32 6.45
CA VAL A 229 8.01 -9.64 7.44
C VAL A 229 7.09 -8.61 6.77
N GLN A 230 7.61 -7.80 5.85
CA GLN A 230 6.77 -6.84 5.11
C GLN A 230 5.71 -7.57 4.30
N LEU A 231 6.09 -8.68 3.68
CA LEU A 231 5.14 -9.53 2.99
C LEU A 231 4.01 -9.94 3.93
N LEU A 232 4.32 -10.55 5.08
CA LEU A 232 3.33 -10.99 6.06
C LEU A 232 2.42 -9.84 6.51
N LEU A 233 2.98 -8.65 6.74
CA LEU A 233 2.24 -7.45 7.11
C LEU A 233 1.29 -6.98 6.00
N CYS A 234 1.72 -6.93 4.75
CA CYS A 234 0.84 -6.57 3.63
C CYS A 234 -0.18 -7.66 3.30
N MET A 235 0.12 -8.94 3.56
CA MET A 235 -0.87 -10.01 3.45
C MET A 235 -1.96 -9.91 4.53
N LEU A 236 -1.65 -9.32 5.68
CA LEU A 236 -2.63 -9.06 6.74
C LEU A 236 -3.78 -8.16 6.25
N SER A 237 -3.51 -7.22 5.33
CA SER A 237 -4.52 -6.37 4.66
C SER A 237 -5.61 -7.18 3.95
N TYR A 238 -5.30 -8.38 3.47
CA TYR A 238 -6.21 -9.25 2.72
C TYR A 238 -6.98 -10.22 3.61
N ILE A 239 -6.45 -10.48 4.80
CA ILE A 239 -7.16 -11.24 5.83
C ILE A 239 -8.28 -10.38 6.43
N ALA A 240 -8.19 -9.05 6.34
CA ALA A 240 -9.18 -8.11 6.88
C ALA A 240 -10.63 -8.41 6.44
N PRO A 241 -10.98 -8.45 5.14
CA PRO A 241 -12.36 -8.74 4.71
C PRO A 241 -12.84 -10.14 5.12
N VAL A 242 -11.93 -11.12 5.20
CA VAL A 242 -12.26 -12.49 5.66
C VAL A 242 -12.55 -12.49 7.15
N LEU A 243 -11.73 -11.80 7.95
CA LEU A 243 -11.97 -11.61 9.38
C LEU A 243 -13.28 -10.85 9.62
N ASP A 244 -13.56 -9.81 8.87
CA ASP A 244 -14.81 -9.09 8.98
C ASP A 244 -16.00 -9.99 8.62
N MET A 245 -15.89 -10.80 7.57
CA MET A 245 -16.96 -11.73 7.18
C MET A 245 -17.22 -12.81 8.24
N ILE A 246 -16.17 -13.29 8.92
CA ILE A 246 -16.28 -14.38 9.91
C ILE A 246 -16.64 -13.86 11.29
N VAL A 247 -15.96 -12.82 11.78
CA VAL A 247 -16.05 -12.34 13.17
C VAL A 247 -17.28 -11.46 13.39
N THR A 248 -17.67 -10.65 12.40
CA THR A 248 -18.79 -9.72 12.52
C THR A 248 -20.14 -10.40 12.78
N PRO A 249 -20.46 -11.56 12.16
CA PRO A 249 -21.68 -12.31 12.49
C PRO A 249 -21.75 -12.81 13.94
N PHE A 250 -20.60 -13.12 14.58
CA PHE A 250 -20.58 -13.56 15.99
C PHE A 250 -20.78 -12.40 16.97
N PHE A 251 -20.38 -11.19 16.61
CA PHE A 251 -20.44 -10.00 17.47
C PHE A 251 -21.15 -8.82 16.78
N PRO A 252 -22.47 -8.95 16.48
CA PRO A 252 -23.19 -7.95 15.68
C PRO A 252 -23.24 -6.57 16.35
N PHE A 253 -23.29 -6.51 17.69
CA PHE A 253 -23.31 -5.26 18.46
C PHE A 253 -21.98 -4.49 18.42
N HIS A 254 -20.86 -5.14 18.07
CA HIS A 254 -19.52 -4.54 18.09
C HIS A 254 -18.93 -4.41 16.67
N ARG A 255 -19.77 -4.62 15.64
CA ARG A 255 -19.38 -4.63 14.23
C ARG A 255 -18.51 -3.44 13.81
N THR A 256 -18.93 -2.22 14.13
CA THR A 256 -18.22 -0.99 13.72
C THR A 256 -16.89 -0.80 14.45
N LYS A 257 -16.73 -1.37 15.66
CA LYS A 257 -15.49 -1.34 16.43
C LYS A 257 -14.52 -2.40 15.92
N ILE A 258 -15.02 -3.61 15.65
CA ILE A 258 -14.24 -4.72 15.11
C ILE A 258 -13.69 -4.36 13.72
N THR A 259 -14.54 -3.91 12.80
CA THR A 259 -14.14 -3.51 11.44
C THR A 259 -13.15 -2.34 11.45
N PHE A 260 -13.34 -1.34 12.31
CA PHE A 260 -12.40 -0.23 12.47
C PHE A 260 -11.03 -0.71 12.99
N PHE A 261 -11.01 -1.53 14.04
CA PHE A 261 -9.77 -2.05 14.61
C PHE A 261 -9.04 -2.97 13.62
N ASN A 262 -9.79 -3.82 12.92
CA ASN A 262 -9.29 -4.67 11.87
C ASN A 262 -8.69 -3.83 10.74
N TYR A 263 -9.35 -2.77 10.30
CA TYR A 263 -8.81 -1.81 9.32
C TYR A 263 -7.49 -1.17 9.79
N LEU A 264 -7.41 -0.73 11.05
CA LEU A 264 -6.16 -0.17 11.59
C LEU A 264 -5.00 -1.18 11.54
N ILE A 265 -5.24 -2.39 12.03
CA ILE A 265 -4.20 -3.43 12.09
C ILE A 265 -3.78 -3.90 10.71
N THR A 266 -4.75 -4.11 9.83
CA THR A 266 -4.52 -4.79 8.57
C THR A 266 -4.13 -3.81 7.47
N ASN A 267 -4.57 -2.56 7.51
CA ASN A 267 -4.30 -1.58 6.46
C ASN A 267 -3.37 -0.47 6.92
N ILE A 268 -3.59 0.15 8.08
CA ILE A 268 -2.79 1.31 8.51
C ILE A 268 -1.40 0.89 9.00
N ILE A 269 -1.31 -0.09 9.90
CA ILE A 269 -0.03 -0.52 10.48
C ILE A 269 0.97 -1.01 9.42
N PRO A 270 0.61 -1.88 8.45
CA PRO A 270 1.57 -2.36 7.44
C PRO A 270 2.16 -1.24 6.58
N ARG A 271 1.39 -0.18 6.32
CA ARG A 271 1.81 1.00 5.54
C ARG A 271 2.64 1.97 6.34
N LEU A 272 2.52 1.97 7.67
CA LEU A 272 3.44 2.67 8.56
C LEU A 272 4.77 1.90 8.69
N LEU A 273 4.71 0.57 8.71
CA LEU A 273 5.89 -0.29 8.87
C LEU A 273 6.72 -0.41 7.59
N SER A 274 6.11 -0.42 6.39
CA SER A 274 6.86 -0.49 5.12
C SER A 274 7.94 0.60 4.98
N PRO A 275 7.62 1.89 5.21
CA PRO A 275 8.57 3.00 5.26
C PRO A 275 9.71 2.79 6.25
N LEU A 276 9.37 2.36 7.48
CA LEU A 276 10.32 2.20 8.57
C LEU A 276 11.27 1.02 8.33
N ILE A 277 10.75 -0.09 7.80
CA ILE A 277 11.51 -1.30 7.53
C ILE A 277 12.53 -1.08 6.40
N TYR A 278 12.18 -0.32 5.35
CA TYR A 278 13.02 -0.12 4.17
C TYR A 278 13.82 1.18 4.20
N GLY A 279 13.19 2.29 4.51
CA GLY A 279 13.80 3.62 4.48
C GLY A 279 14.76 3.84 5.65
N VAL A 280 14.31 3.59 6.88
CA VAL A 280 15.12 3.85 8.10
C VAL A 280 16.26 2.85 8.27
N ARG A 281 16.13 1.65 7.67
CA ARG A 281 17.21 0.66 7.70
C ARG A 281 18.29 0.92 6.65
N ASP A 282 17.95 1.53 5.52
CA ASP A 282 18.92 1.83 4.49
C ASP A 282 19.78 3.03 4.92
N GLN A 283 20.99 2.73 5.36
CA GLN A 283 21.96 3.72 5.84
C GLN A 283 22.25 4.82 4.80
N LYS A 284 22.15 4.53 3.49
CA LYS A 284 22.32 5.55 2.45
C LYS A 284 21.12 6.50 2.44
N PHE A 285 19.92 5.94 2.57
CA PHE A 285 18.68 6.69 2.58
C PHE A 285 18.57 7.57 3.83
N VAL A 286 18.89 7.03 5.01
CA VAL A 286 18.93 7.79 6.28
C VAL A 286 19.97 8.88 6.24
N LYS A 287 21.17 8.60 5.70
CA LYS A 287 22.22 9.62 5.58
C LYS A 287 21.75 10.79 4.71
N GLN A 288 21.20 10.50 3.53
CA GLN A 288 20.68 11.55 2.64
C GLN A 288 19.53 12.32 3.28
N MET A 289 18.61 11.63 3.95
CA MET A 289 17.50 12.27 4.68
C MET A 289 18.01 13.19 5.77
N LYS A 290 18.98 12.75 6.58
CA LYS A 290 19.63 13.61 7.58
C LYS A 290 20.31 14.81 6.93
N GLU A 291 21.08 14.61 5.87
CA GLU A 291 21.76 15.72 5.19
C GLU A 291 20.78 16.76 4.60
N TYR A 292 19.60 16.34 4.16
CA TYR A 292 18.59 17.21 3.57
C TYR A 292 17.69 17.89 4.60
N PHE A 293 17.27 17.17 5.65
CA PHE A 293 16.30 17.66 6.64
C PHE A 293 16.92 18.18 7.94
N THR A 294 18.20 17.89 8.21
CA THR A 294 18.91 18.53 9.32
C THR A 294 19.48 19.84 8.79
N CYS A 295 18.98 20.98 9.28
CA CYS A 295 19.61 22.28 9.02
C CYS A 295 21.10 22.17 9.36
N LYS A 296 21.98 22.39 8.39
CA LYS A 296 23.41 22.61 8.69
C LYS A 296 23.49 23.90 9.50
N VAL A 297 23.56 23.78 10.82
CA VAL A 297 23.99 24.89 11.68
C VAL A 297 25.47 25.12 11.35
N ILE A 298 25.73 26.07 10.46
CA ILE A 298 27.09 26.52 10.18
C ILE A 298 27.52 27.35 11.39
N ILE A 299 28.18 26.72 12.36
CA ILE A 299 28.83 27.42 13.45
C ILE A 299 30.14 28.01 12.89
N VAL A 300 30.10 29.27 12.48
CA VAL A 300 31.30 30.02 12.12
C VAL A 300 31.99 30.45 13.41
N ARG A 301 33.11 29.82 13.77
CA ARG A 301 34.00 30.33 14.83
C ARG A 301 34.79 31.52 14.28
N ILE A 302 34.37 32.73 14.64
CA ILE A 302 35.16 33.94 14.43
C ILE A 302 36.27 33.94 15.50
N VAL A 303 37.51 33.68 15.10
CA VAL A 303 38.68 33.83 15.97
C VAL A 303 39.13 35.29 15.86
N PRO A 304 39.15 36.08 16.94
CA PRO A 304 39.66 37.44 16.88
C PRO A 304 41.17 37.41 16.58
N SER A 305 41.58 38.23 15.61
CA SER A 305 43.01 38.45 15.33
C SER A 305 43.66 39.08 16.55
N LYS A 306 44.68 38.42 17.10
CA LYS A 306 45.55 39.04 18.10
C LYS A 306 46.32 40.17 17.41
N PHE A 307 46.02 41.40 17.79
CA PHE A 307 46.92 42.54 17.61
C PHE A 307 47.98 42.52 18.71
#